data_AF-A0A7S0WSS1-F1
#
_entry.id   AF-A0A7S0WSS1-F1
#
_cell.length_a   1.000
_cell.length_b   1.000
_cell.length_c   1.000
_cell.angle_alpha   90.00
_cell.angle_beta   90.00
_cell.angle_gamma   90.00
#
_symmetry.space_group_name_H-M   'P 1'
#
loop_
_entity.id
_entity.type
_entity.pdbx_description
1 polymer ?
#
loop_
_entity_poly.entity_id
_entity_poly.type
_entity_poly.pdbx_seq_one_letter_code
_entity_poly.pdbx_strand_id
1 'polypeptide(L)'
;PPHATGQVPAAASPVIAQPQPQPLPTHNPTNAVRPASGPRLPKGATFLIGPGQGASKALAHIKHDLIACQAIGVDCEWDEAHVAANSDHQLALVQLSSPASASVYVLDVHQFITQHSQRPGTNSPSNTGNGGSSSSSDETASSNTTDLDFAVDVLRTLCGRRAEGEPQHTLVMHDCRRDVQHLTRLIKQPIKARIYDTQIAEALLDLRRSVAKSTASKSAEAA
;
A
#
# COMPACT_ATOMS: atom_id res chain seq x y z
N PRO A 1 1.64 38.48 60.05
CA PRO A 1 1.42 37.24 60.84
C PRO A 1 2.03 36.03 60.11
N PRO A 2 2.58 35.05 60.85
CA PRO A 2 3.78 34.29 60.48
C PRO A 2 3.51 32.99 59.69
N HIS A 3 4.60 32.47 59.12
CA HIS A 3 4.74 31.21 58.39
C HIS A 3 4.10 30.01 59.10
N ALA A 4 3.28 29.25 58.37
CA ALA A 4 2.88 27.89 58.74
C ALA A 4 3.73 26.89 57.96
N THR A 5 4.67 26.25 58.66
CA THR A 5 5.39 25.06 58.21
C THR A 5 4.44 23.86 58.21
N GLY A 6 3.88 23.53 57.05
CA GLY A 6 3.25 22.23 56.83
C GLY A 6 4.32 21.16 56.61
N GLN A 7 4.57 20.33 57.62
CA GLN A 7 5.30 19.08 57.47
C GLN A 7 4.46 18.12 56.61
N VAL A 8 5.03 17.61 55.52
CA VAL A 8 4.47 16.51 54.73
C VAL A 8 5.10 15.20 55.23
N PRO A 9 4.32 14.18 55.64
CA PRO A 9 4.87 12.90 56.03
C PRO A 9 5.39 12.12 54.81
N ALA A 10 6.54 11.47 54.97
CA ALA A 10 7.15 10.60 53.96
C ALA A 10 6.29 9.33 53.76
N ALA A 11 5.74 9.17 52.55
CA ALA A 11 5.09 7.94 52.14
C ALA A 11 6.16 6.86 51.84
N ALA A 12 6.00 5.69 52.46
CA ALA A 12 6.82 4.52 52.20
C ALA A 12 6.77 4.11 50.72
N SER A 13 7.93 3.90 50.10
CA SER A 13 8.03 3.43 48.72
C SER A 13 7.52 1.99 48.61
N PRO A 14 6.61 1.66 47.68
CA PRO A 14 6.17 0.29 47.47
C PRO A 14 7.26 -0.53 46.78
N VAL A 15 7.60 -1.68 47.37
CA VAL A 15 8.45 -2.71 46.78
C VAL A 15 7.69 -3.34 45.61
N ILE A 16 8.10 -3.03 44.38
CA ILE A 16 7.65 -3.75 43.19
C ILE A 16 8.36 -5.11 43.16
N ALA A 17 7.60 -6.19 43.33
CA ALA A 17 8.09 -7.53 43.08
C ALA A 17 8.47 -7.66 41.59
N GLN A 18 9.74 -7.93 41.30
CA GLN A 18 10.19 -8.23 39.93
C GLN A 18 9.60 -9.57 39.48
N PRO A 19 8.94 -9.66 38.31
CA PRO A 19 8.50 -10.93 37.75
C PRO A 19 9.72 -11.81 37.41
N GLN A 20 9.73 -13.06 37.88
CA GLN A 20 10.73 -14.04 37.43
C GLN A 20 10.53 -14.36 35.94
N PRO A 21 11.61 -14.44 35.13
CA PRO A 21 11.52 -14.82 33.72
C PRO A 21 11.05 -16.27 33.59
N GLN A 22 9.92 -16.49 32.91
CA GLN A 22 9.51 -17.84 32.52
C GLN A 22 10.38 -18.34 31.34
N PRO A 23 10.83 -19.60 31.36
CA PRO A 23 11.57 -20.19 30.25
C PRO A 23 10.69 -20.30 28.99
N LEU A 24 11.27 -19.92 27.85
CA LEU A 24 10.64 -19.98 26.54
C LEU A 24 10.29 -21.43 26.16
N PRO A 25 9.07 -21.72 25.67
CA PRO A 25 8.72 -23.02 25.12
C PRO A 25 9.53 -23.31 23.84
N THR A 26 10.24 -24.43 23.83
CA THR A 26 11.00 -24.93 22.67
C THR A 26 10.07 -25.59 21.66
N HIS A 27 9.45 -24.80 20.79
CA HIS A 27 8.86 -25.33 19.56
C HIS A 27 9.94 -25.37 18.47
N ASN A 28 10.46 -26.56 18.19
CA ASN A 28 11.18 -26.85 16.95
C ASN A 28 10.19 -26.74 15.78
N PRO A 29 10.35 -25.80 14.84
CA PRO A 29 9.56 -25.83 13.62
C PRO A 29 10.09 -26.94 12.72
N THR A 30 9.30 -28.01 12.60
CA THR A 30 9.41 -29.00 11.54
C THR A 30 9.52 -28.28 10.20
N ASN A 31 10.56 -28.61 9.43
CA ASN A 31 10.81 -28.09 8.08
C ASN A 31 9.54 -28.08 7.23
N ALA A 32 8.90 -26.92 7.11
CA ALA A 32 7.95 -26.65 6.05
C ALA A 32 8.75 -26.50 4.77
N VAL A 33 8.62 -27.49 3.89
CA VAL A 33 9.13 -27.47 2.52
C VAL A 33 8.68 -26.17 1.85
N ARG A 34 9.64 -25.26 1.61
CA ARG A 34 9.40 -24.00 0.90
C ARG A 34 8.98 -24.37 -0.54
N PRO A 35 7.81 -23.92 -1.04
CA PRO A 35 7.46 -24.15 -2.43
C PRO A 35 8.53 -23.54 -3.34
N ALA A 36 8.88 -24.26 -4.40
CA ALA A 36 9.96 -23.96 -5.32
C ALA A 36 9.94 -22.48 -5.73
N SER A 37 11.07 -21.81 -5.50
CA SER A 37 11.25 -20.41 -5.85
C SER A 37 11.13 -20.22 -7.35
N GLY A 38 10.09 -19.51 -7.79
CA GLY A 38 10.13 -18.83 -9.08
C GLY A 38 11.34 -17.89 -9.17
N PRO A 39 11.69 -17.41 -10.37
CA PRO A 39 12.80 -16.48 -10.55
C PRO A 39 12.61 -15.29 -9.60
N ARG A 40 13.58 -15.09 -8.70
CA ARG A 40 13.59 -13.96 -7.79
C ARG A 40 13.97 -12.72 -8.57
N LEU A 41 13.23 -11.64 -8.37
CA LEU A 41 13.59 -10.35 -8.94
C LEU A 41 14.90 -9.84 -8.30
N PRO A 42 15.83 -9.24 -9.08
CA PRO A 42 17.05 -8.65 -8.52
C PRO A 42 16.72 -7.54 -7.51
N LYS A 43 17.44 -7.49 -6.39
CA LYS A 43 17.28 -6.43 -5.39
C LYS A 43 17.72 -5.08 -5.95
N GLY A 44 17.06 -4.00 -5.55
CA GLY A 44 17.46 -2.65 -5.93
C GLY A 44 17.10 -2.24 -7.37
N ALA A 45 16.27 -3.01 -8.06
CA ALA A 45 15.91 -2.76 -9.45
C ALA A 45 14.51 -2.14 -9.60
N THR A 46 14.32 -1.45 -10.71
CA THR A 46 13.01 -0.94 -11.13
C THR A 46 12.38 -1.92 -12.12
N PHE A 47 11.13 -2.32 -11.86
CA PHE A 47 10.38 -3.26 -12.67
C PHE A 47 9.16 -2.56 -13.26
N LEU A 48 9.03 -2.56 -14.58
CA LEU A 48 7.80 -2.15 -15.25
C LEU A 48 6.88 -3.37 -15.42
N ILE A 49 5.65 -3.25 -14.94
CA ILE A 49 4.64 -4.31 -14.99
C ILE A 49 3.46 -3.80 -15.80
N GLY A 50 3.37 -4.27 -17.04
CA GLY A 50 2.21 -4.09 -17.92
C GLY A 50 1.43 -5.39 -18.12
N PRO A 51 0.35 -5.35 -18.91
CA PRO A 51 -0.39 -6.55 -19.30
C PRO A 51 0.47 -7.52 -20.12
N GLY A 52 0.19 -8.83 -20.00
CA GLY A 52 0.83 -9.85 -20.83
C GLY A 52 1.21 -11.12 -20.10
N GLN A 53 1.93 -12.02 -20.81
CA GLN A 53 2.35 -13.29 -20.25
C GLN A 53 3.25 -13.08 -19.03
N GLY A 54 2.78 -13.53 -17.87
CA GLY A 54 3.52 -13.43 -16.60
C GLY A 54 3.18 -12.21 -15.75
N ALA A 55 2.31 -11.30 -16.19
CA ALA A 55 1.86 -10.16 -15.40
C ALA A 55 1.26 -10.59 -14.06
N SER A 56 0.33 -11.55 -14.05
CA SER A 56 -0.24 -12.13 -12.84
C SER A 56 0.79 -12.70 -11.86
N LYS A 57 1.83 -13.37 -12.38
CA LYS A 57 2.93 -13.92 -11.57
C LYS A 57 3.80 -12.81 -10.97
N ALA A 58 4.11 -11.77 -11.75
CA ALA A 58 4.83 -10.60 -11.26
C ALA A 58 4.02 -9.87 -10.18
N LEU A 59 2.73 -9.64 -10.41
CA LEU A 59 1.81 -9.01 -9.46
C LEU A 59 1.70 -9.81 -8.16
N ALA A 60 1.64 -11.15 -8.22
CA ALA A 60 1.65 -12.00 -7.04
C ALA A 60 2.97 -11.88 -6.25
N HIS A 61 4.12 -11.82 -6.94
CA HIS A 61 5.42 -11.59 -6.31
C HIS A 61 5.48 -10.22 -5.63
N ILE A 62 5.03 -9.17 -6.31
CA ILE A 62 4.96 -7.80 -5.78
C ILE A 62 4.09 -7.75 -4.53
N LYS A 63 2.90 -8.35 -4.59
CA LYS A 63 2.00 -8.46 -3.44
C LYS A 63 2.71 -9.09 -2.24
N HIS A 64 3.38 -10.22 -2.44
CA HIS A 64 4.10 -10.91 -1.36
C HIS A 64 5.26 -10.08 -0.80
N ASP A 65 6.02 -9.39 -1.65
CA ASP A 65 7.14 -8.53 -1.22
C ASP A 65 6.63 -7.32 -0.40
N LEU A 66 5.57 -6.68 -0.88
CA LEU A 66 5.03 -5.46 -0.27
C LEU A 66 4.22 -5.74 1.00
N ILE A 67 3.51 -6.86 1.11
CA ILE A 67 2.72 -7.18 2.31
C ILE A 67 3.58 -7.45 3.55
N ALA A 68 4.85 -7.82 3.34
CA ALA A 68 5.82 -7.98 4.41
C ALA A 68 6.34 -6.63 4.95
N CYS A 69 6.08 -5.52 4.24
CA CYS A 69 6.55 -4.20 4.60
C CYS A 69 5.55 -3.47 5.49
N GLN A 70 6.03 -2.84 6.58
CA GLN A 70 5.18 -1.97 7.41
C GLN A 70 4.90 -0.61 6.74
N ALA A 71 5.87 -0.13 5.97
CA ALA A 71 5.78 1.11 5.20
C ALA A 71 6.16 0.85 3.75
N ILE A 72 5.47 1.50 2.82
CA ILE A 72 5.66 1.36 1.37
C ILE A 72 5.64 2.77 0.80
N GLY A 73 6.64 3.13 0.00
CA GLY A 73 6.59 4.39 -0.73
C GLY A 73 5.68 4.24 -1.94
N VAL A 74 4.75 5.17 -2.12
CA VAL A 74 3.79 5.16 -3.22
C VAL A 74 3.84 6.50 -3.94
N ASP A 75 3.88 6.43 -5.27
CA ASP A 75 3.83 7.58 -6.15
C ASP A 75 2.97 7.27 -7.37
N CYS A 76 2.30 8.29 -7.92
CA CYS A 76 1.33 8.14 -8.99
C CYS A 76 1.67 9.09 -10.14
N GLU A 77 1.72 8.56 -11.36
CA GLU A 77 1.86 9.39 -12.56
C GLU A 77 0.53 9.46 -13.28
N TRP A 78 0.13 10.66 -13.69
CA TRP A 78 -1.11 10.91 -14.42
C TRP A 78 -0.85 11.59 -15.75
N ASP A 79 -1.70 11.31 -16.74
CA ASP A 79 -1.60 11.93 -18.06
C ASP A 79 -2.54 13.14 -18.14
N GLU A 80 -1.97 14.35 -18.05
CA GLU A 80 -2.74 15.60 -18.12
C GLU A 80 -3.33 15.89 -19.51
N ALA A 81 -2.75 15.34 -20.58
CA ALA A 81 -3.30 15.51 -21.93
C ALA A 81 -4.61 14.71 -22.10
N HIS A 82 -4.70 13.53 -21.46
CA HIS A 82 -5.94 12.74 -21.43
C HIS A 82 -6.97 13.27 -20.41
N VAL A 83 -6.56 14.05 -19.39
CA VAL A 83 -7.47 14.71 -18.43
C VAL A 83 -8.42 15.68 -19.15
N ALA A 84 -7.99 16.35 -20.22
CA ALA A 84 -8.81 17.27 -20.98
C ALA A 84 -9.95 16.58 -21.77
N ALA A 85 -9.88 15.26 -21.98
CA ALA A 85 -10.82 14.51 -22.80
C ALA A 85 -11.98 13.84 -22.00
N ASN A 86 -12.17 14.17 -20.72
CA ASN A 86 -13.22 13.61 -19.84
C ASN A 86 -13.18 12.07 -19.69
N SER A 87 -12.05 11.41 -19.91
CA SER A 87 -11.92 9.99 -19.54
C SER A 87 -11.71 9.86 -18.03
N ASP A 88 -12.59 9.09 -17.37
CA ASP A 88 -12.53 8.76 -15.93
C ASP A 88 -11.21 8.07 -15.49
N HIS A 89 -10.34 7.74 -16.45
CA HIS A 89 -9.04 7.10 -16.25
C HIS A 89 -7.91 8.11 -16.46
N GLN A 90 -7.50 8.75 -15.35
CA GLN A 90 -6.46 9.79 -15.34
C GLN A 90 -5.11 9.27 -14.82
N LEU A 91 -5.09 8.09 -14.21
CA LEU A 91 -3.89 7.48 -13.63
C LEU A 91 -3.17 6.62 -14.68
N ALA A 92 -1.94 6.99 -15.02
CA ALA A 92 -1.13 6.30 -16.01
C ALA A 92 -0.26 5.22 -15.39
N LEU A 93 0.54 5.59 -14.37
CA LEU A 93 1.44 4.68 -13.67
C LEU A 93 1.24 4.75 -12.17
N VAL A 94 1.48 3.63 -11.48
CA VAL A 94 1.60 3.59 -10.01
C VAL A 94 2.93 2.98 -9.64
N GLN A 95 3.76 3.73 -8.92
CA GLN A 95 5.05 3.30 -8.45
C GLN A 95 4.95 2.86 -6.98
N LEU A 96 5.50 1.68 -6.68
CA LEU A 96 5.49 1.08 -5.34
C LEU A 96 6.93 0.72 -4.97
N SER A 97 7.48 1.37 -3.95
CA SER A 97 8.82 1.09 -3.45
C SER A 97 8.78 0.20 -2.21
N SER A 98 9.52 -0.91 -2.27
CA SER A 98 9.63 -1.88 -1.19
C SER A 98 10.92 -1.64 -0.41
N PRO A 99 10.87 -1.28 0.89
CA PRO A 99 12.07 -1.16 1.70
C PRO A 99 12.76 -2.51 1.93
N ALA A 100 12.02 -3.63 1.89
CA ALA A 100 12.57 -4.96 2.13
C ALA A 100 13.48 -5.43 0.99
N SER A 101 13.11 -5.15 -0.25
CA SER A 101 13.86 -5.56 -1.45
C SER A 101 14.68 -4.41 -2.07
N ALA A 102 14.49 -3.18 -1.59
CA ALA A 102 14.98 -1.94 -2.20
C ALA A 102 14.51 -1.76 -3.66
N SER A 103 13.50 -2.50 -4.10
CA SER A 103 12.99 -2.48 -5.46
C SER A 103 11.87 -1.47 -5.65
N VAL A 104 11.73 -0.97 -6.87
CA VAL A 104 10.60 -0.13 -7.30
C VAL A 104 9.78 -0.90 -8.32
N TYR A 105 8.48 -1.01 -8.09
CA TYR A 105 7.53 -1.67 -8.99
C TYR A 105 6.65 -0.61 -9.63
N VAL A 106 6.69 -0.50 -10.95
CA VAL A 106 5.93 0.47 -11.75
C VAL A 106 4.80 -0.28 -12.45
N LEU A 107 3.57 -0.09 -11.99
CA LEU A 107 2.37 -0.65 -12.60
C LEU A 107 1.91 0.26 -13.74
N ASP A 108 1.86 -0.26 -14.96
CA ASP A 108 1.32 0.47 -16.12
C ASP A 108 -0.21 0.34 -16.19
N VAL A 109 -0.87 1.14 -15.34
CA VAL A 109 -2.33 1.17 -15.21
C VAL A 109 -2.99 1.53 -16.54
N HIS A 110 -2.39 2.44 -17.30
CA HIS A 110 -2.89 2.83 -18.61
C HIS A 110 -2.97 1.64 -19.58
N GLN A 111 -1.91 0.84 -19.68
CA GLN A 111 -1.93 -0.35 -20.55
C GLN A 111 -2.92 -1.41 -20.05
N PHE A 112 -3.01 -1.65 -18.73
CA PHE A 112 -4.01 -2.57 -18.18
C PHE A 112 -5.44 -2.16 -18.55
N ILE A 113 -5.78 -0.87 -18.44
CA ILE A 113 -7.09 -0.34 -18.81
C ILE A 113 -7.33 -0.43 -20.32
N THR A 114 -6.35 -0.03 -21.14
CA THR A 114 -6.45 -0.06 -22.60
C THR A 114 -6.75 -1.48 -23.10
N GLN A 115 -6.02 -2.48 -22.60
CA GLN A 115 -6.25 -3.88 -22.94
C GLN A 115 -7.62 -4.37 -22.44
N HIS A 116 -8.02 -3.97 -21.22
CA HIS A 116 -9.32 -4.34 -20.67
C HIS A 116 -10.48 -3.79 -21.51
N SER A 117 -10.37 -2.55 -22.01
CA SER A 117 -11.38 -1.93 -22.88
C SER A 117 -11.39 -2.48 -24.30
N GLN A 118 -10.27 -3.08 -24.76
CA GLN A 118 -10.16 -3.72 -26.08
C GLN A 118 -10.62 -5.18 -26.09
N ARG A 119 -11.05 -5.75 -24.95
CA ARG A 119 -11.67 -7.08 -24.99
C ARG A 119 -12.83 -7.02 -25.98
N PRO A 120 -12.80 -7.83 -27.06
CA PRO A 120 -13.88 -7.88 -28.01
C PRO A 120 -15.12 -8.15 -27.18
N GLY A 121 -16.07 -7.21 -27.20
CA GLY A 121 -17.42 -7.53 -26.82
C GLY A 121 -17.73 -8.85 -27.52
N THR A 122 -18.28 -9.79 -26.77
CA THR A 122 -19.22 -10.75 -27.30
C THR A 122 -20.33 -9.96 -28.00
N ASN A 123 -20.01 -9.38 -29.17
CA ASN A 123 -20.96 -9.17 -30.24
C ASN A 123 -21.29 -10.57 -30.65
N SER A 124 -22.17 -11.22 -29.88
CA SER A 124 -22.83 -12.44 -30.28
C SER A 124 -23.33 -12.16 -31.69
N PRO A 125 -22.81 -12.82 -32.74
CA PRO A 125 -23.57 -12.86 -33.97
C PRO A 125 -24.90 -13.50 -33.56
N SER A 126 -25.99 -12.77 -33.73
CA SER A 126 -27.34 -13.32 -33.62
C SER A 126 -27.48 -14.42 -34.66
N ASN A 127 -26.99 -15.61 -34.33
CA ASN A 127 -27.07 -16.79 -35.17
C ASN A 127 -28.37 -17.50 -34.78
N THR A 128 -29.47 -17.11 -35.42
CA THR A 128 -30.67 -17.93 -35.47
C THR A 128 -30.36 -19.15 -36.34
N GLY A 129 -30.00 -20.28 -35.71
CA GLY A 129 -29.65 -21.50 -36.42
C GLY A 129 -29.61 -22.73 -35.52
N ASN A 130 -30.69 -23.48 -35.56
CA ASN A 130 -31.06 -24.65 -34.77
C ASN A 130 -30.11 -25.87 -34.94
N GLY A 131 -29.91 -26.67 -33.88
CA GLY A 131 -29.67 -28.12 -34.02
C GLY A 131 -28.47 -28.75 -33.28
N GLY A 132 -28.74 -29.49 -32.20
CA GLY A 132 -28.22 -30.86 -32.04
C GLY A 132 -27.00 -31.11 -31.14
N SER A 133 -27.29 -31.81 -30.02
CA SER A 133 -26.55 -32.94 -29.42
C SER A 133 -25.22 -32.71 -28.68
N SER A 134 -25.31 -32.93 -27.36
CA SER A 134 -24.46 -33.74 -26.47
C SER A 134 -22.98 -33.96 -26.85
N SER A 135 -22.05 -33.51 -26.01
CA SER A 135 -21.07 -34.34 -25.26
C SER A 135 -19.97 -33.50 -24.59
N SER A 136 -19.79 -33.77 -23.30
CA SER A 136 -18.59 -33.66 -22.45
C SER A 136 -17.30 -33.05 -23.04
N SER A 137 -16.72 -32.07 -22.34
CA SER A 137 -15.29 -32.02 -21.95
C SER A 137 -15.04 -30.81 -21.05
N ASP A 138 -14.49 -31.08 -19.86
CA ASP A 138 -13.77 -30.17 -18.95
C ASP A 138 -14.19 -28.70 -18.91
N GLU A 139 -15.08 -28.40 -17.97
CA GLU A 139 -15.16 -27.07 -17.35
C GLU A 139 -13.86 -26.76 -16.60
N THR A 140 -12.82 -26.36 -17.31
CA THR A 140 -11.82 -25.48 -16.72
C THR A 140 -12.46 -24.12 -16.61
N ALA A 141 -13.02 -23.82 -15.43
CA ALA A 141 -13.50 -22.50 -15.07
C ALA A 141 -12.40 -21.48 -15.43
N SER A 142 -12.53 -20.82 -16.58
CA SER A 142 -11.63 -19.75 -16.99
C SER A 142 -11.91 -18.61 -16.03
N SER A 143 -11.15 -18.55 -14.95
CA SER A 143 -11.18 -17.43 -14.00
C SER A 143 -10.99 -16.15 -14.80
N ASN A 144 -12.10 -15.48 -15.12
CA ASN A 144 -12.16 -14.34 -16.05
C ASN A 144 -11.47 -13.07 -15.52
N THR A 145 -10.76 -13.18 -14.39
CA THR A 145 -9.94 -12.15 -13.78
C THR A 145 -8.90 -11.64 -14.77
N THR A 146 -9.00 -10.37 -15.13
CA THR A 146 -8.05 -9.69 -16.01
C THR A 146 -6.77 -9.34 -15.26
N ASP A 147 -5.67 -9.11 -15.97
CA ASP A 147 -4.44 -8.61 -15.33
C ASP A 147 -4.69 -7.27 -14.60
N LEU A 148 -5.64 -6.45 -15.09
CA LEU A 148 -6.12 -5.25 -14.40
C LEU A 148 -6.75 -5.57 -13.05
N ASP A 149 -7.60 -6.61 -12.97
CA ASP A 149 -8.22 -7.02 -11.71
C ASP A 149 -7.17 -7.46 -10.69
N PHE A 150 -6.13 -8.15 -11.13
CA PHE A 150 -5.00 -8.51 -10.27
C PHE A 150 -4.24 -7.28 -9.80
N ALA A 151 -3.92 -6.34 -10.69
CA ALA A 151 -3.20 -5.11 -10.32
C ALA A 151 -4.02 -4.29 -9.30
N VAL A 152 -5.33 -4.16 -9.55
CA VAL A 152 -6.26 -3.50 -8.63
C VAL A 152 -6.36 -4.27 -7.30
N ASP A 153 -6.35 -5.60 -7.30
CA ASP A 153 -6.35 -6.41 -6.07
C ASP A 153 -5.08 -6.20 -5.22
N VAL A 154 -3.91 -6.09 -5.86
CA VAL A 154 -2.67 -5.71 -5.16
C VAL A 154 -2.85 -4.35 -4.48
N LEU A 155 -3.29 -3.33 -5.22
CA LEU A 155 -3.52 -1.99 -4.69
C LEU A 155 -4.59 -1.98 -3.58
N ARG A 156 -5.67 -2.74 -3.74
CA ARG A 156 -6.72 -2.89 -2.72
C ARG A 156 -6.19 -3.52 -1.44
N THR A 157 -5.31 -4.51 -1.56
CA THR A 157 -4.67 -5.16 -0.41
C THR A 157 -3.80 -4.17 0.37
N LEU A 158 -2.98 -3.41 -0.35
CA LEU A 158 -2.05 -2.44 0.26
C LEU A 158 -2.79 -1.23 0.87
N CYS A 159 -3.84 -0.75 0.20
CA CYS A 159 -4.65 0.38 0.65
C CYS A 159 -5.76 -0.02 1.65
N GLY A 160 -5.97 -1.32 1.87
CA GLY A 160 -7.09 -1.87 2.63
C GLY A 160 -6.89 -1.90 4.13
N ARG A 161 -7.94 -2.32 4.85
CA ARG A 161 -7.86 -2.63 6.28
C ARG A 161 -7.34 -4.06 6.43
N ARG A 162 -6.32 -4.24 7.26
CA ARG A 162 -5.85 -5.58 7.63
C ARG A 162 -6.72 -6.22 8.71
N ALA A 163 -6.53 -7.51 8.95
CA ALA A 163 -7.27 -8.22 9.99
C ALA A 163 -7.10 -7.52 11.35
N GLU A 164 -8.09 -7.66 12.24
CA GLU A 164 -8.03 -7.08 13.58
C GLU A 164 -6.79 -7.62 14.32
N GLY A 165 -5.96 -6.71 14.84
CA GLY A 165 -4.67 -7.06 15.46
C GLY A 165 -3.47 -7.03 14.50
N GLU A 166 -3.67 -6.96 13.19
CA GLU A 166 -2.56 -6.78 12.25
C GLU A 166 -2.23 -5.29 12.05
N PRO A 167 -0.94 -4.92 12.03
CA PRO A 167 -0.53 -3.54 11.79
C PRO A 167 -0.88 -3.14 10.36
N GLN A 168 -1.66 -2.06 10.20
CA GLN A 168 -1.96 -1.46 8.89
C GLN A 168 -0.67 -1.02 8.19
N HIS A 169 -0.65 -1.11 6.86
CA HIS A 169 0.42 -0.51 6.07
C HIS A 169 0.41 1.01 6.22
N THR A 170 1.61 1.60 6.21
CA THR A 170 1.83 3.04 6.05
C THR A 170 2.23 3.32 4.61
N LEU A 171 1.41 4.05 3.87
CA LEU A 171 1.73 4.57 2.55
C LEU A 171 2.49 5.88 2.73
N VAL A 172 3.76 5.89 2.34
CA VAL A 172 4.63 7.07 2.37
C VAL A 172 4.53 7.73 1.01
N MET A 173 4.07 8.98 0.97
CA MET A 173 3.74 9.68 -0.27
C MET A 173 4.21 11.15 -0.18
N HIS A 174 4.26 11.86 -1.30
CA HIS A 174 4.61 13.29 -1.36
C HIS A 174 3.50 14.06 -2.03
N ASP A 175 2.97 15.10 -1.39
CA ASP A 175 1.83 15.89 -1.92
C ASP A 175 0.66 15.00 -2.37
N CYS A 176 0.28 14.07 -1.50
CA CYS A 176 -0.46 12.87 -1.92
C CYS A 176 -1.95 13.11 -2.18
N ARG A 177 -2.42 14.35 -2.10
CA ARG A 177 -3.85 14.68 -2.17
C ARG A 177 -4.46 14.21 -3.50
N ARG A 178 -3.75 14.40 -4.61
CA ARG A 178 -4.21 14.03 -5.95
C ARG A 178 -4.11 12.51 -6.14
N ASP A 179 -3.01 11.91 -5.71
CA ASP A 179 -2.76 10.46 -5.77
C ASP A 179 -3.84 9.67 -5.05
N VAL A 180 -4.17 10.07 -3.83
CA VAL A 180 -5.20 9.43 -3.01
C VAL A 180 -6.55 9.46 -3.71
N GLN A 181 -6.90 10.56 -4.39
CA GLN A 181 -8.15 10.67 -5.15
C GLN A 181 -8.16 9.72 -6.34
N HIS A 182 -7.09 9.68 -7.13
CA HIS A 182 -6.99 8.79 -8.30
C HIS A 182 -6.93 7.32 -7.90
N LEU A 183 -6.14 6.97 -6.89
CA LEU A 183 -6.08 5.61 -6.34
C LEU A 183 -7.45 5.17 -5.84
N THR A 184 -8.16 6.01 -5.07
CA THR A 184 -9.52 5.71 -4.57
C THR A 184 -10.49 5.41 -5.70
N ARG A 185 -10.43 6.18 -6.80
CA ARG A 185 -11.24 5.94 -8.01
C ARG A 185 -10.87 4.63 -8.70
N LEU A 186 -9.58 4.35 -8.86
CA LEU A 186 -9.09 3.11 -9.48
C LEU A 186 -9.53 1.87 -8.68
N ILE A 187 -9.32 1.88 -7.36
CA ILE A 187 -9.63 0.73 -6.50
C ILE A 187 -11.12 0.58 -6.18
N LYS A 188 -11.91 1.65 -6.40
CA LYS A 188 -13.35 1.76 -6.10
C LYS A 188 -13.69 1.48 -4.63
N GLN A 189 -12.79 1.86 -3.73
CA GLN A 189 -12.96 1.72 -2.27
C GLN A 189 -12.17 2.83 -1.55
N PRO A 190 -12.60 3.25 -0.34
CA PRO A 190 -11.82 4.21 0.44
C PRO A 190 -10.48 3.61 0.88
N ILE A 191 -9.41 4.41 0.86
CA ILE A 191 -8.11 4.03 1.41
C ILE A 191 -8.22 3.98 2.94
N LYS A 192 -7.89 2.82 3.51
CA LYS A 192 -7.91 2.54 4.96
C LYS A 192 -6.51 2.37 5.55
N ALA A 193 -5.48 2.31 4.71
CA ALA A 193 -4.09 2.34 5.12
C ALA A 193 -3.75 3.70 5.77
N ARG A 194 -2.71 3.72 6.60
CA ARG A 194 -2.18 4.98 7.15
C ARG A 194 -1.45 5.72 6.04
N ILE A 195 -1.63 7.03 5.95
CA ILE A 195 -0.93 7.86 4.97
C ILE A 195 0.05 8.75 5.73
N TYR A 196 1.31 8.71 5.31
CA TYR A 196 2.35 9.62 5.76
C TYR A 196 2.76 10.50 4.57
N ASP A 197 2.28 11.75 4.59
CA ASP A 197 2.62 12.74 3.58
C ASP A 197 3.90 13.49 3.97
N THR A 198 4.94 13.30 3.18
CA THR A 198 6.25 13.91 3.39
C THR A 198 6.22 15.44 3.22
N GLN A 199 5.42 15.98 2.30
CA GLN A 199 5.28 17.43 2.11
C GLN A 199 4.63 18.08 3.34
N ILE A 200 3.59 17.45 3.90
CA ILE A 200 2.95 17.92 5.14
C ILE A 200 3.93 17.84 6.31
N ALA A 201 4.68 16.74 6.42
CA ALA A 201 5.67 16.57 7.48
C ALA A 201 6.76 17.64 7.43
N GLU A 202 7.29 17.95 6.23
CA GLU A 202 8.26 19.02 6.00
C GLU A 202 7.69 20.39 6.38
N ALA A 203 6.47 20.72 5.90
CA ALA A 203 5.82 21.98 6.22
C ALA A 203 5.64 22.19 7.74
N LEU A 204 5.30 21.12 8.48
CA LEU A 204 5.18 21.17 9.94
C LEU A 204 6.53 21.38 10.64
N LEU A 205 7.61 20.78 10.13
CA LEU A 205 8.96 20.98 10.66
C LEU A 205 9.44 22.42 10.43
N ASP A 206 9.18 22.97 9.25
CA ASP A 206 9.56 24.35 8.92
C ASP A 206 8.73 25.38 9.69
N LEU A 207 7.44 25.13 9.92
CA LEU A 207 6.62 25.94 10.80
C LEU A 207 7.22 25.99 12.21
N ARG A 208 7.63 24.84 12.77
CA ARG A 208 8.27 24.79 14.09
C ARG A 208 9.58 25.58 14.13
N ARG A 209 10.41 25.49 13.09
CA ARG A 209 11.67 26.25 12.98
C ARG A 209 11.40 27.75 12.87
N SER A 210 10.41 28.16 12.09
CA SER A 210 10.00 29.56 11.96
C SER A 210 9.51 30.13 13.29
N VAL A 211 8.64 29.40 13.99
CA VAL A 211 8.17 29.77 15.33
C VAL A 211 9.34 29.91 16.29
N ALA A 212 10.26 28.92 16.35
CA ALA A 212 11.43 28.97 17.22
C ALA A 212 12.37 30.15 16.92
N LYS A 213 12.56 30.52 15.65
CA LYS A 213 13.31 31.72 15.26
C LYS A 213 12.61 33.00 15.72
N SER A 214 11.28 33.07 15.54
CA SER A 214 10.50 34.23 15.94
C SER A 214 10.48 34.43 17.45
N THR A 215 10.43 33.35 18.24
CA THR A 215 10.47 33.41 19.70
C THR A 215 11.86 33.78 20.20
N ALA A 216 12.92 33.19 19.63
CA ALA A 216 14.29 33.56 19.96
C ALA A 216 14.58 35.04 19.66
N SER A 217 14.10 35.55 18.52
CA SER A 217 14.23 36.96 18.16
C SER A 217 13.49 37.88 19.14
N LYS A 218 12.25 37.55 19.52
CA LYS A 218 11.47 38.33 20.50
C LYS A 218 12.05 38.28 21.91
N SER A 219 12.61 37.14 22.31
CA SER A 219 13.28 36.99 23.60
C SER A 219 14.61 37.77 23.65
N ALA A 220 15.32 37.90 22.52
CA ALA A 220 16.54 38.71 22.42
C ALA A 220 16.25 40.22 22.37
N GLU A 221 15.10 40.63 21.84
CA GLU A 221 14.67 42.03 21.82
C GLU A 221 14.11 42.51 23.17
N ALA A 222 13.71 41.57 24.04
CA ALA A 222 13.23 41.84 25.41
C ALA A 222 14.33 41.84 26.48
N ALA A 223 15.56 41.43 26.13
CA ALA A 223 16.73 41.36 27.02
C ALA A 223 17.67 42.54 26.75
#